data_AF-J9GE93-F1
#
_entry.id   AF-J9GE93-F1
#
_cell.length_a   1.000
_cell.length_b   1.000
_cell.length_c   1.000
_cell.angle_alpha   90.00
_cell.angle_beta   90.00
_cell.angle_gamma   90.00
#
_symmetry.space_group_name_H-M   'P 1'
#
loop_
_entity.id
_entity.type
_entity.pdbx_description
1 polymer ?
#
loop_
_entity_poly.entity_id
_entity_poly.type
_entity_poly.pdbx_seq_one_letter_code
_entity_poly.pdbx_strand_id
1 'polypeptide(L)'
;MLTMNIRSLLKLRTGFDRGMTRVPGVFATPSMSRAARRLNVKKLANALLVCSWIDRLSKGLPVENRDSDPWLELKSLVIFLAH
;
A
#
# COMPACT_ATOMS: atom_id res chain seq x y z
N MET A 1 2.12 10.89 -1.09
CA MET A 1 3.16 10.10 -1.80
C MET A 1 3.05 8.59 -1.57
N LEU A 2 2.94 8.10 -0.33
CA LEU A 2 2.88 6.65 -0.02
C LEU A 2 1.72 5.89 -0.69
N THR A 3 0.50 6.42 -0.64
CA THR A 3 -0.69 5.81 -1.25
C THR A 3 -0.53 5.54 -2.74
N MET A 4 0.14 6.45 -3.46
CA MET A 4 0.41 6.29 -4.89
C MET A 4 1.36 5.11 -5.15
N ASN A 5 2.42 4.97 -4.35
CA ASN A 5 3.35 3.87 -4.47
C ASN A 5 2.69 2.52 -4.18
N ILE A 6 1.85 2.43 -3.15
CA ILE A 6 1.11 1.20 -2.84
C ILE A 6 0.13 0.85 -3.97
N ARG A 7 -0.53 1.85 -4.56
CA ARG A 7 -1.40 1.64 -5.73
C ARG A 7 -0.63 1.13 -6.95
N SER A 8 0.56 1.67 -7.20
CA SER A 8 1.45 1.19 -8.27
C SER A 8 1.91 -0.25 -8.00
N LEU A 9 2.25 -0.59 -6.76
CA LEU A 9 2.58 -1.97 -6.37
C LEU A 9 1.40 -2.93 -6.55
N LEU A 10 0.18 -2.51 -6.23
CA LEU A 10 -1.04 -3.30 -6.43
C LEU A 10 -1.28 -3.59 -7.92
N LYS A 11 -1.15 -2.56 -8.77
CA LYS A 11 -1.22 -2.73 -10.23
C LYS A 11 -0.12 -3.66 -10.75
N LEU A 12 1.10 -3.52 -10.24
CA LEU A 12 2.22 -4.36 -10.64
C LEU A 12 2.00 -5.83 -10.23
N ARG A 13 1.57 -6.07 -8.98
CA ARG A 13 1.26 -7.42 -8.47
C ARG A 13 0.16 -8.09 -9.28
N THR A 14 -0.94 -7.38 -9.52
CA THR A 14 -2.08 -7.92 -10.29
C THR A 14 -1.69 -8.22 -11.74
N GLY A 15 -0.80 -7.43 -12.35
CA GLY A 15 -0.23 -7.75 -13.65
C GLY A 15 0.66 -9.00 -13.63
N PHE A 16 1.50 -9.16 -12.60
CA PHE A 16 2.33 -10.37 -12.43
C PHE A 16 1.48 -11.63 -12.24
N ASP A 17 0.40 -11.55 -11.46
CA ASP A 17 -0.55 -12.67 -11.28
C ASP A 17 -1.24 -13.06 -12.60
N ARG A 18 -1.31 -12.14 -13.57
CA ARG A 18 -1.81 -12.38 -14.94
C ARG A 18 -0.72 -12.77 -15.94
N GLY A 19 0.51 -13.03 -15.50
CA GLY A 19 1.64 -13.40 -16.36
C GLY A 19 2.22 -12.24 -17.19
N MET A 20 1.89 -10.99 -16.87
CA MET A 20 2.40 -9.83 -17.60
C MET A 20 3.85 -9.54 -17.20
N THR A 21 4.73 -9.33 -18.18
CA THR A 21 6.11 -8.88 -17.95
C THR A 21 6.22 -7.37 -17.74
N ARG A 22 5.33 -6.60 -18.37
CA ARG A 22 5.23 -5.15 -18.24
C ARG A 22 3.78 -4.75 -17.99
N VAL A 23 3.56 -3.90 -16.98
CA VAL A 23 2.22 -3.41 -16.64
C VAL A 23 2.04 -1.99 -17.17
N PRO A 24 1.04 -1.72 -18.01
CA PRO A 24 0.78 -0.38 -18.55
C PRO A 24 0.55 0.66 -17.43
N GLY A 25 1.12 1.85 -17.62
CA GLY A 25 0.92 2.97 -16.69
C GLY A 25 1.62 2.83 -15.34
N VAL A 26 2.52 1.85 -15.18
CA VAL A 26 3.38 1.71 -13.99
C VAL A 26 4.84 1.71 -14.41
N PHE A 27 5.60 2.69 -13.94
CA PHE A 27 7.05 2.67 -14.06
C PHE A 27 7.63 1.76 -12.98
N ALA A 28 7.91 0.51 -13.32
CA ALA A 28 8.40 -0.49 -12.39
C ALA A 28 9.93 -0.42 -12.23
N THR A 29 10.39 0.15 -11.12
CA THR A 29 11.80 0.05 -10.74
C THR A 29 12.13 -1.38 -10.26
N PRO A 30 13.42 -1.79 -10.25
CA PRO A 30 13.81 -3.11 -9.76
C PRO A 30 13.34 -3.39 -8.31
N SER A 31 13.37 -2.38 -7.44
CA SER A 31 12.90 -2.49 -6.06
C SER A 31 11.38 -2.68 -5.98
N MET A 32 10.61 -1.96 -6.81
CA MET A 32 9.16 -2.13 -6.91
C MET A 32 8.78 -3.53 -7.41
N SER A 33 9.49 -4.03 -8.42
CA SER A 33 9.28 -5.39 -8.94
C SER A 33 9.55 -6.46 -7.88
N ARG A 34 10.63 -6.30 -7.09
CA ARG A 34 10.90 -7.21 -5.94
C ARG A 34 9.80 -7.14 -4.89
N ALA A 35 9.38 -5.93 -4.51
CA ALA A 35 8.32 -5.74 -3.52
C ALA A 35 6.97 -6.33 -3.98
N ALA A 36 6.59 -6.09 -5.24
CA ALA A 36 5.35 -6.62 -5.81
C ALA A 36 5.36 -8.16 -5.91
N ARG A 37 6.52 -8.81 -6.06
CA ARG A 37 6.61 -10.29 -6.01
C ARG A 37 6.44 -10.84 -4.59
N ARG A 38 6.96 -10.13 -3.57
CA ARG A 38 6.90 -10.54 -2.16
C ARG A 38 5.52 -10.37 -1.55
N LEU A 39 4.82 -9.28 -1.90
CA LEU A 39 3.52 -8.93 -1.33
C LEU A 39 2.38 -9.53 -2.17
N ASN A 40 1.26 -9.86 -1.52
CA ASN A 40 0.03 -10.29 -2.21
C ASN A 40 -0.97 -9.14 -2.36
N VAL A 41 -1.94 -9.32 -3.27
CA VAL A 41 -2.98 -8.30 -3.58
C VAL A 41 -3.77 -7.91 -2.34
N LYS A 42 -4.18 -8.87 -1.51
CA LYS A 42 -4.97 -8.64 -0.28
C LYS A 42 -4.23 -7.73 0.71
N LYS A 43 -2.94 -7.98 0.89
CA LYS A 43 -2.05 -7.20 1.77
C LYS A 43 -1.92 -5.76 1.28
N LEU A 44 -1.73 -5.57 -0.02
CA LEU A 44 -1.65 -4.24 -0.64
C LEU A 44 -2.99 -3.49 -0.58
N ALA A 45 -4.12 -4.17 -0.75
CA ALA A 45 -5.46 -3.60 -0.61
C ALA A 45 -5.72 -3.13 0.84
N ASN A 46 -5.39 -3.96 1.83
CA ASN A 46 -5.49 -3.59 3.24
C ASN A 46 -4.59 -2.40 3.58
N ALA A 47 -3.37 -2.36 3.03
CA ALA A 47 -2.47 -1.22 3.19
C ALA A 47 -3.08 0.09 2.64
N LEU A 48 -3.76 0.04 1.49
CA LEU A 48 -4.48 1.21 0.95
C LEU A 48 -5.65 1.65 1.84
N LEU A 49 -6.37 0.70 2.44
CA LEU A 49 -7.44 1.00 3.39
C LEU A 49 -6.88 1.74 4.62
N VAL A 50 -5.77 1.26 5.18
CA VAL A 50 -5.09 1.95 6.30
C VAL A 50 -4.61 3.33 5.89
N CYS A 51 -4.06 3.51 4.68
CA CYS A 51 -3.72 4.85 4.18
C CYS A 51 -4.93 5.79 4.16
N SER A 52 -6.15 5.30 3.87
CA SER A 52 -7.36 6.13 3.90
C SER A 52 -7.76 6.53 5.32
N TRP A 53 -7.52 5.66 6.30
CA TRP A 53 -7.73 5.98 7.72
C TRP A 53 -6.72 7.01 8.21
N ILE A 54 -5.43 6.83 7.89
CA ILE A 54 -4.38 7.80 8.23
C ILE A 54 -4.69 9.18 7.62
N ASP A 55 -5.17 9.24 6.37
CA ASP A 55 -5.58 10.49 5.73
C ASP A 55 -6.78 11.16 6.41
N ARG A 56 -7.70 10.38 6.98
CA ARG A 56 -8.80 10.92 7.80
C ARG A 56 -8.29 11.44 9.14
N LEU A 57 -7.49 10.64 9.85
CA LEU A 57 -6.94 11.02 11.15
C LEU A 57 -6.06 12.26 11.05
N SER A 58 -5.24 12.39 9.99
CA SER A 58 -4.41 13.59 9.77
C SER A 58 -5.21 14.86 9.51
N LYS A 59 -6.49 14.73 9.10
CA LYS A 59 -7.45 15.82 8.93
C LYS A 59 -8.30 16.06 10.18
N GLY A 60 -8.03 15.37 11.28
CA GLY A 60 -8.81 15.44 12.51
C GLY A 60 -10.17 14.74 12.42
N LEU A 61 -10.38 13.90 11.41
CA LEU A 61 -11.62 13.13 11.26
C LEU A 61 -11.51 11.81 12.02
N PRO A 62 -12.51 11.44 12.84
CA PRO A 62 -12.47 10.20 13.59
C PRO A 62 -12.58 8.99 12.64
N VAL A 63 -11.92 7.90 13.05
CA VAL A 63 -12.01 6.58 12.44
C VAL A 63 -12.33 5.58 13.55
N GLU A 64 -13.42 4.84 13.42
CA GLU A 64 -13.84 3.87 14.43
C GLU A 64 -12.79 2.76 14.61
N ASN A 65 -12.55 2.35 15.86
CA ASN A 65 -11.65 1.26 16.23
C ASN A 65 -10.18 1.44 15.78
N ARG A 66 -9.70 2.68 15.71
CA ARG A 66 -8.31 3.03 15.38
C ARG A 66 -7.73 4.01 16.39
N ASP A 67 -6.41 4.03 16.48
CA ASP A 67 -5.72 5.02 17.29
C ASP A 67 -5.97 6.42 16.68
N SER A 68 -6.07 7.43 17.54
CA SER A 68 -6.23 8.81 17.11
C SER A 68 -4.93 9.40 16.55
N ASP A 69 -3.78 8.76 16.80
CA ASP A 69 -2.47 9.21 16.30
C ASP A 69 -2.16 8.67 14.89
N PRO A 70 -2.15 9.54 13.85
CA PRO A 70 -1.81 9.14 12.48
C PRO A 70 -0.39 8.58 12.34
N TRP A 71 0.55 8.99 13.20
CA TRP A 71 1.94 8.55 13.15
C TRP A 71 2.09 7.11 13.63
N LEU A 72 1.32 6.73 14.65
CA LEU A 72 1.32 5.35 15.15
C LEU A 72 0.73 4.39 14.10
N GLU A 73 -0.38 4.79 13.45
CA GLU A 73 -0.98 4.02 12.35
C GLU A 73 -0.02 3.92 11.15
N LEU A 74 0.73 4.99 10.83
CA LEU A 74 1.75 4.96 9.78
C LEU A 74 2.90 3.98 10.12
N LYS A 75 3.38 3.98 11.37
CA LYS A 75 4.41 3.05 11.82
C LYS A 75 3.93 1.60 11.70
N SER A 76 2.71 1.32 12.15
CA SER A 76 2.07 0.01 12.05
C SER A 76 1.93 -0.44 10.59
N LEU A 77 1.55 0.47 9.69
CA LEU A 77 1.48 0.20 8.26
C LEU A 77 2.84 -0.18 7.66
N VAL A 78 3.91 0.53 8.01
CA VAL A 78 5.26 0.24 7.51
C VAL A 78 5.74 -1.13 8.00
N ILE A 79 5.53 -1.46 9.28
CA ILE A 79 5.84 -2.78 9.85
C ILE A 79 5.04 -3.86 9.11
N PHE A 80 3.74 -3.64 8.93
CA PHE A 80 2.87 -4.56 8.20
C PHE A 80 3.39 -4.85 6.79
N LEU A 81 3.88 -3.85 6.06
CA LEU A 81 4.45 -4.01 4.71
C LEU A 81 5.86 -4.63 4.71
N ALA A 82 6.61 -4.52 5.80
CA ALA A 82 7.96 -5.10 5.92
C ALA A 82 7.92 -6.62 6.12
N HIS A 83 6.94 -7.13 6.86
CA HIS A 83 6.62 -8.57 6.94
C HIS A 83 5.95 -9.08 5.66
#